data_AF-A0A8T5NQN7-F1
#
_entry.id   AF-A0A8T5NQN7-F1
#
_cell.length_a   1.000
_cell.length_b   1.000
_cell.length_c   1.000
_cell.angle_alpha   90.00
_cell.angle_beta   90.00
_cell.angle_gamma   90.00
#
_symmetry.space_group_name_H-M   'P 1'
#
loop_
_entity.id
_entity.type
_entity.pdbx_description
1 polymer ?
#
loop_
_entity_poly.entity_id
_entity_poly.type
_entity_poly.pdbx_seq_one_letter_code
_entity_poly.pdbx_strand_id
1 'polypeptide(L)'
;MILPTKRISEQRALLYVGGDILSLLTKDKTVSRLWDELKKKRQSERENSTLTFDWFILSLDLLFMMNIINIEDGIIGRIAS
;
A
#
# COMPACT_ATOMS: atom_id res chain seq x y z
N MET A 1 1.21 10.52 7.07
CA MET A 1 2.52 10.71 7.71
C MET A 1 3.31 9.44 7.54
N ILE A 2 4.60 9.58 7.24
CA ILE A 2 5.49 8.43 6.98
C ILE A 2 5.56 7.53 8.23
N LEU A 3 5.67 8.15 9.42
CA LEU A 3 5.56 7.50 10.73
C LEU A 3 4.24 7.90 11.43
N PRO A 4 3.72 7.08 12.36
CA PRO A 4 2.60 7.46 13.20
C PRO A 4 2.89 8.75 13.98
N THR A 5 1.87 9.58 14.18
CA THR A 5 1.95 10.73 15.10
C THR A 5 0.85 10.67 16.12
N LYS A 6 1.01 11.46 17.20
CA LYS A 6 0.07 11.59 18.32
C LYS A 6 -1.42 11.71 17.95
N ARG A 7 -1.77 12.03 16.69
CA ARG A 7 -3.16 12.19 16.22
C ARG A 7 -3.56 11.28 15.05
N ILE A 8 -2.65 10.47 14.49
CA ILE A 8 -2.93 9.58 13.36
C ILE A 8 -2.72 8.13 13.82
N SER A 9 -3.77 7.31 13.70
CA SER A 9 -3.69 5.87 13.98
C SER A 9 -2.53 5.23 13.20
N GLU A 10 -1.77 4.35 13.84
CA GLU A 10 -0.63 3.64 13.26
C GLU A 10 -0.98 2.93 11.95
N GLN A 11 -2.22 2.46 11.84
CA GLN A 11 -2.80 1.78 10.67
C GLN A 11 -2.94 2.68 9.43
N ARG A 12 -2.77 3.99 9.60
CA ARG A 12 -2.75 5.01 8.54
C ARG A 12 -1.34 5.53 8.26
N ALA A 13 -0.28 5.05 8.92
CA ALA A 13 1.07 5.42 8.54
C ALA A 13 1.37 4.87 7.13
N LEU A 14 2.05 5.66 6.28
CA LEU A 14 2.37 5.22 4.92
C LEU A 14 3.22 3.95 4.90
N LEU A 15 4.09 3.77 5.90
CA LEU A 15 4.88 2.55 6.06
C LEU A 15 4.01 1.33 6.40
N TYR A 16 2.99 1.48 7.23
CA TYR A 16 2.07 0.39 7.56
C TYR A 16 1.26 -0.02 6.33
N VAL A 17 0.68 0.96 5.63
CA VAL A 17 -0.05 0.74 4.38
C VAL A 17 0.87 0.14 3.31
N GLY A 18 2.10 0.61 3.19
CA GLY A 18 3.13 0.05 2.30
C GLY A 18 3.46 -1.41 2.62
N GLY A 19 3.56 -1.76 3.90
CA GLY A 19 3.72 -3.15 4.36
C GLY A 19 2.54 -4.04 3.94
N ASP A 20 1.30 -3.56 4.07
CA ASP A 20 0.12 -4.27 3.58
C ASP A 20 0.17 -4.48 2.06
N ILE A 21 0.50 -3.43 1.30
CA ILE A 21 0.64 -3.48 -0.15
C ILE A 21 1.68 -4.53 -0.55
N LEU A 22 2.86 -4.51 0.08
CA LEU A 22 3.91 -5.49 -0.17
C LEU A 22 3.45 -6.90 0.19
N SER A 23 2.77 -7.10 1.31
CA SER A 23 2.25 -8.43 1.70
C SER A 23 1.31 -9.03 0.64
N LEU A 24 0.58 -8.17 -0.09
CA LEU A 24 -0.29 -8.57 -1.19
C LEU A 24 0.46 -8.71 -2.51
N LEU A 25 1.54 -7.96 -2.74
CA LEU A 25 2.32 -7.99 -3.97
C LEU A 25 3.26 -9.20 -4.04
N THR A 26 2.70 -10.42 -3.99
CA THR A 26 3.45 -11.69 -4.14
C THR A 26 3.78 -12.05 -5.58
N LYS A 27 3.11 -11.39 -6.53
CA LYS A 27 3.31 -11.44 -7.98
C LYS A 27 2.94 -10.09 -8.55
N ASP A 28 3.34 -9.86 -9.79
CA ASP A 28 3.01 -8.63 -10.50
C ASP A 28 1.49 -8.47 -10.65
N LYS A 29 1.01 -7.27 -10.36
CA LYS A 29 -0.43 -6.95 -10.32
C LYS A 29 -0.68 -5.58 -10.90
N THR A 30 -1.81 -5.44 -11.57
CA THR A 30 -2.28 -4.10 -11.95
C THR A 30 -2.60 -3.27 -10.71
N VAL A 31 -2.47 -1.95 -10.84
CA VAL A 31 -2.82 -0.99 -9.77
C VAL A 31 -4.24 -1.26 -9.23
N SER A 32 -5.22 -1.43 -10.11
CA SER A 32 -6.62 -1.68 -9.74
C SER A 32 -6.80 -2.98 -8.95
N ARG A 33 -6.13 -4.06 -9.38
CA ARG A 33 -6.21 -5.35 -8.68
C ARG A 33 -5.62 -5.26 -7.28
N LEU A 34 -4.47 -4.60 -7.15
CA LEU A 34 -3.80 -4.43 -5.86
C LEU A 34 -4.64 -3.58 -4.89
N TRP A 35 -5.28 -2.53 -5.40
CA TRP A 35 -6.22 -1.71 -4.64
C TRP A 35 -7.43 -2.50 -4.14
N ASP A 36 -8.04 -3.31 -5.00
CA ASP A 36 -9.20 -4.14 -4.62
C ASP A 36 -8.85 -5.20 -3.58
N GLU A 37 -7.68 -5.84 -3.70
CA GLU A 37 -7.21 -6.80 -2.71
C GLU A 37 -6.89 -6.14 -1.36
N LEU A 38 -6.31 -4.94 -1.36
CA LEU A 38 -6.04 -4.16 -0.15
C LEU A 38 -7.32 -3.78 0.61
N LYS A 39 -8.34 -3.29 -0.11
CA LYS A 39 -9.66 -3.00 0.48
C LYS A 39 -10.27 -4.24 1.12
N LYS A 40 -10.23 -5.39 0.44
CA LYS A 40 -10.76 -6.66 0.95
C LYS A 40 -10.02 -7.12 2.21
N LYS A 41 -8.69 -7.05 2.22
CA LYS A 41 -7.85 -7.40 3.38
C LYS A 41 -8.26 -6.57 4.61
N ARG A 42 -8.29 -5.24 4.47
CA ARG A 42 -8.63 -4.34 5.59
C ARG A 42 -10.07 -4.48 6.07
N GLN A 43 -11.01 -4.75 5.16
CA GLN A 43 -12.39 -5.05 5.53
C GLN A 43 -12.47 -6.32 6.39
N SER A 44 -11.68 -7.35 6.06
CA SER A 44 -11.65 -8.60 6.83
C SER A 44 -11.02 -8.46 8.21
N GLU A 45 -10.03 -7.58 8.35
CA GLU A 45 -9.31 -7.32 9.60
C GLU A 45 -10.08 -6.40 10.57
N ARG A 46 -11.31 -5.98 10.21
CA ARG A 46 -12.13 -5.00 10.95
C ARG A 46 -11.36 -3.72 11.29
N GLU A 47 -10.41 -3.32 10.43
CA GLU A 47 -9.74 -2.04 10.57
C GLU A 47 -10.77 -0.93 10.28
N ASN A 48 -11.24 -0.25 11.33
CA ASN A 48 -12.22 0.84 11.24
C ASN A 48 -11.67 2.10 10.54
N SER A 49 -10.41 2.12 10.13
CA SER A 49 -9.85 3.21 9.35
C SER A 49 -10.17 3.01 7.87
N THR A 50 -11.13 3.76 7.36
CA THR A 50 -11.35 3.89 5.91
C THR A 50 -10.06 4.40 5.26
N LEU A 51 -9.40 3.54 4.50
CA LEU A 51 -8.25 3.91 3.66
C LEU A 51 -8.81 4.52 2.37
N THR A 52 -8.44 5.76 2.05
CA THR A 52 -8.81 6.37 0.77
C THR A 52 -7.84 5.95 -0.33
N PHE A 53 -8.25 6.12 -1.58
CA PHE A 53 -7.39 5.83 -2.71
C PHE A 53 -6.11 6.69 -2.70
N ASP A 54 -6.20 7.95 -2.24
CA ASP A 54 -5.05 8.84 -2.12
C ASP A 54 -3.97 8.27 -1.18
N TRP A 55 -4.37 7.66 -0.05
CA TRP A 55 -3.43 7.02 0.86
C TRP A 55 -2.73 5.81 0.25
N PHE A 56 -3.44 5.08 -0.61
CA PHE A 56 -2.86 3.99 -1.38
C PHE A 56 -1.82 4.49 -2.38
N ILE A 57 -2.15 5.53 -3.15
CA ILE A 57 -1.21 6.15 -4.10
C ILE A 57 0.02 6.71 -3.37
N LEU A 58 -0.15 7.47 -2.29
CA LEU A 58 0.97 7.99 -1.50
C LEU A 58 1.87 6.88 -0.93
N SER A 59 1.30 5.70 -0.64
CA SER A 59 2.08 4.56 -0.18
C SER A 59 2.85 3.90 -1.34
N LEU A 60 2.25 3.83 -2.54
CA LEU A 60 2.97 3.40 -3.75
C LEU A 60 4.10 4.36 -4.09
N ASP A 61 3.86 5.68 -4.04
CA ASP A 61 4.88 6.70 -4.27
C ASP A 61 6.05 6.53 -3.30
N LEU A 62 5.75 6.29 -2.02
CA LEU A 62 6.78 6.02 -1.01
C LEU A 62 7.59 4.75 -1.36
N LEU A 63 6.92 3.64 -1.68
CA LEU A 63 7.59 2.38 -2.03
C LEU A 63 8.43 2.51 -3.31
N PHE A 64 7.95 3.26 -4.30
CA PHE A 64 8.66 3.55 -5.54
C PHE A 64 9.89 4.44 -5.28
N MET A 65 9.75 5.52 -4.50
CA MET A 65 10.88 6.37 -4.10
C MET A 65 11.95 5.60 -3.30
N MET A 66 11.55 4.58 -2.55
CA MET A 66 12.47 3.69 -1.83
C MET A 66 13.08 2.59 -2.73
N ASN A 67 12.77 2.59 -4.03
CA ASN A 67 13.25 1.60 -5.00
C ASN A 67 12.87 0.15 -4.62
N ILE A 68 11.69 -0.04 -4.02
CA ILE A 68 11.17 -1.36 -3.61
C ILE A 68 10.25 -1.96 -4.68
N ILE A 69 9.48 -1.10 -5.35
CA ILE A 69 8.55 -1.49 -6.41
C ILE A 69 8.85 -0.70 -7.68
N ASN A 70 8.53 -1.30 -8.82
CA ASN A 70 8.52 -0.65 -10.11
C ASN A 70 7.11 -0.67 -10.69
N ILE A 71 6.82 0.28 -11.58
CA ILE A 71 5.54 0.38 -12.27
C ILE A 71 5.80 0.50 -13.76
N GLU A 72 5.38 -0.50 -14.52
CA GLU A 72 5.51 -0.55 -15.99
C GLU A 72 4.14 -0.88 -16.58
N ASP A 73 3.66 -0.07 -17.53
CA ASP A 73 2.37 -0.26 -18.21
C ASP A 73 1.17 -0.50 -17.28
N GLY A 74 1.17 0.15 -16.11
CA GLY A 74 0.12 0.00 -15.09
C GLY A 74 0.18 -1.30 -14.29
N ILE A 75 1.26 -2.07 -14.44
CA ILE A 75 1.59 -3.25 -13.66
C ILE A 75 2.63 -2.85 -12.61
N ILE A 76 2.34 -3.18 -11.36
CA ILE A 76 3.24 -3.02 -10.22
C ILE A 76 3.96 -4.35 -10.03
N GLY A 77 5.29 -4.30 -9.96
CA GLY A 77 6.16 -5.43 -9.64
C GLY A 77 7.15 -5.06 -8.53
N ARG A 78 7.74 -6.08 -7.88
CA ARG A 78 8.82 -5.85 -6.92
C ARG A 78 10.14 -5.72 -7.67
N ILE A 79 10.98 -4.78 -7.25
CA ILE A 79 12.37 -4.73 -7.70
C ILE A 79 13.08 -5.87 -6.98
N ALA A 80 13.59 -6.86 -7.73
CA ALA A 80 14.24 -8.03 -7.17
C ALA A 80 15.39 -7.60 -6.22
N SER A 81 15.37 -8.11 -4.99
CA SER A 81 16.52 -8.10 -4.08
C SER A 81 17.42 -9.29 -4.34
#